data_AF-A0A849MGV3-F1
#
_entry.id   AF-A0A849MGV3-F1
#
_cell.length_a   1.000
_cell.length_b   1.000
_cell.length_c   1.000
_cell.angle_alpha   90.00
_cell.angle_beta   90.00
_cell.angle_gamma   90.00
#
_symmetry.space_group_name_H-M   'P 1'
#
loop_
_entity.id
_entity.type
_entity.pdbx_description
1 polymer ?
#
loop_
_entity_poly.entity_id
_entity_poly.type
_entity_poly.pdbx_seq_one_letter_code
_entity_poly.pdbx_strand_id
1 'polypeptide(L)'
;MEAKLLAVLLSWTVHLSGYSHPGNAPEILFKPHTFFVDIACQGNEKCDAVAWYNNQGTVFLDQRLEGNTDAYTRSVVVHELVHYLQDISGKYPKMDCDLHAKREREAYSIQKQYLNKIAGKFVALYVNYPPCYEYSTTLLE
;
A
#
# COMPACT_ATOMS: atom_id res chain seq x y z
N MET A 1 -1.56 -3.23 15.81
CA MET A 1 -0.55 -4.18 15.28
C MET A 1 0.53 -4.36 16.32
N GLU A 2 0.93 -5.58 16.66
CA GLU A 2 2.07 -5.79 17.56
C GLU A 2 3.39 -5.37 16.91
N ALA A 3 4.28 -4.71 17.67
CA ALA A 3 5.56 -4.20 17.16
C ALA A 3 6.45 -5.32 16.58
N LYS A 4 6.44 -6.52 17.17
CA LYS A 4 7.20 -7.67 16.68
C LYS A 4 6.71 -8.14 15.31
N LEU A 5 5.39 -8.21 15.11
CA LEU A 5 4.83 -8.59 13.83
C LEU A 5 5.17 -7.54 12.76
N LEU A 6 5.05 -6.25 13.09
CA LEU A 6 5.43 -5.17 12.18
C LEU A 6 6.90 -5.27 11.74
N ALA A 7 7.82 -5.54 12.68
CA ALA A 7 9.23 -5.72 12.36
C ALA A 7 9.49 -6.91 11.44
N VAL A 8 8.79 -8.04 11.66
CA VAL A 8 8.88 -9.22 10.78
C VAL A 8 8.36 -8.90 9.38
N LEU A 9 7.20 -8.23 9.27
CA LEU A 9 6.64 -7.82 7.98
C LEU A 9 7.59 -6.86 7.24
N LEU A 10 8.15 -5.88 7.93
CA LEU A 10 9.14 -4.96 7.36
C LEU A 10 10.39 -5.68 6.88
N SER A 11 10.91 -6.65 7.64
CA SER A 11 12.06 -7.47 7.21
C SER A 11 11.76 -8.24 5.92
N TRP A 12 10.57 -8.84 5.80
CA TRP A 12 10.14 -9.48 4.56
C TRP A 12 9.96 -8.49 3.42
N THR A 13 9.38 -7.32 3.66
CA THR A 13 9.20 -6.29 2.64
C THR A 13 10.57 -5.84 2.09
N VAL A 14 11.53 -5.56 2.96
CA VAL A 14 12.93 -5.22 2.59
C VAL A 14 13.56 -6.33 1.74
N HIS A 15 13.43 -7.58 2.17
CA HIS A 15 13.97 -8.72 1.44
C HIS A 15 13.35 -8.89 0.04
N LEU A 16 12.03 -8.76 -0.07
CA LEU A 16 11.29 -8.98 -1.31
C LEU A 16 11.41 -7.80 -2.29
N SER A 17 11.55 -6.57 -1.79
CA SER A 17 11.63 -5.36 -2.61
C SER A 17 13.04 -5.01 -3.04
N GLY A 18 14.06 -5.42 -2.26
CA GLY A 18 15.45 -5.00 -2.46
C GLY A 18 15.76 -3.58 -2.02
N TYR A 19 14.83 -2.89 -1.35
CA TYR A 19 15.10 -1.58 -0.75
C TYR A 19 16.00 -1.72 0.49
N SER A 20 16.77 -0.69 0.80
CA SER A 20 17.54 -0.62 2.04
C SER A 20 16.63 -0.66 3.27
N HIS A 21 17.09 -1.29 4.35
CA HIS A 21 16.37 -1.26 5.61
C HIS A 21 16.30 0.18 6.16
N PRO A 22 15.12 0.67 6.58
CA PRO A 22 14.89 2.09 6.94
C PRO A 22 15.48 2.51 8.28
N GLY A 23 15.94 1.55 9.09
CA GLY A 23 16.39 1.76 10.48
C GLY A 23 15.23 1.90 11.46
N ASN A 24 14.18 2.63 11.11
CA ASN A 24 12.95 2.78 11.88
C ASN A 24 11.73 2.24 11.11
N ALA A 25 10.75 1.69 11.82
CA ALA A 25 9.47 1.32 11.24
C ALA A 25 8.55 2.55 11.13
N PRO A 26 7.58 2.58 10.19
CA PRO A 26 6.59 3.64 10.16
C PRO A 26 5.64 3.55 11.35
N GLU A 27 4.97 4.66 11.65
CA GLU A 27 3.87 4.67 12.61
C GLU A 27 2.64 3.97 12.01
N ILE A 28 1.92 3.17 12.81
CA ILE A 28 0.67 2.52 12.40
C ILE A 28 -0.49 3.13 13.17
N LEU A 29 -1.46 3.71 12.47
CA LEU A 29 -2.67 4.26 13.06
C LEU A 29 -3.93 3.60 12.47
N PHE A 30 -4.89 3.28 13.32
CA PHE A 30 -6.19 2.77 12.88
C PHE A 30 -7.19 3.91 12.70
N LYS A 31 -7.93 3.91 11.58
CA LYS A 31 -8.92 4.93 11.22
C LYS A 31 -10.25 4.28 10.79
N PRO A 32 -11.39 4.95 11.00
CA PRO A 32 -12.68 4.48 10.48
C PRO A 32 -12.66 4.45 8.95
N HIS A 33 -13.49 3.62 8.32
CA HIS A 33 -13.50 3.46 6.87
C HIS A 33 -13.76 4.79 6.11
N THR A 34 -14.54 5.70 6.70
CA THR A 34 -14.82 7.04 6.16
C THR A 34 -13.54 7.84 5.87
N PHE A 35 -12.47 7.65 6.65
CA PHE A 35 -11.17 8.26 6.38
C PHE A 35 -10.61 7.87 5.00
N PHE A 36 -10.76 6.60 4.60
CA PHE A 36 -10.25 6.10 3.33
C PHE A 36 -11.14 6.52 2.16
N VAL A 37 -12.46 6.58 2.38
CA VAL A 37 -13.41 7.15 1.41
C VAL A 37 -13.01 8.58 1.05
N ASP A 38 -12.70 9.40 2.04
CA ASP A 38 -12.33 10.81 1.83
C ASP A 38 -10.95 10.96 1.18
N ILE A 39 -9.93 10.28 1.71
CA ILE A 39 -8.54 10.52 1.32
C ILE A 39 -8.13 9.74 0.05
N ALA A 40 -8.49 8.46 -0.04
CA ALA A 40 -8.08 7.60 -1.15
C ALA A 40 -9.06 7.67 -2.33
N CYS A 41 -10.35 7.88 -2.05
CA CYS A 41 -11.43 7.76 -3.02
C CYS A 41 -12.18 9.07 -3.30
N GLN A 42 -11.70 10.21 -2.78
CA GLN A 42 -12.28 11.55 -3.03
C GLN A 42 -13.79 11.63 -2.73
N GLY A 43 -14.25 10.93 -1.68
CA GLY A 43 -15.65 10.91 -1.26
C GLY A 43 -16.52 9.86 -1.96
N ASN A 44 -15.97 9.02 -2.84
CA ASN A 44 -16.73 7.94 -3.46
C ASN A 44 -17.01 6.81 -2.47
N GLU A 45 -18.26 6.65 -2.05
CA GLU A 45 -18.68 5.65 -1.06
C GLU A 45 -18.47 4.19 -1.50
N LYS A 46 -18.23 3.91 -2.78
CA LYS A 46 -17.86 2.59 -3.30
C LYS A 46 -16.36 2.28 -3.13
N CYS A 47 -15.73 2.85 -2.11
CA CYS A 47 -14.30 2.75 -1.87
C CYS A 47 -13.94 1.42 -1.20
N ASP A 48 -13.09 0.63 -1.84
CA ASP A 48 -12.58 -0.63 -1.26
C ASP A 48 -11.23 -0.46 -0.54
N ALA A 49 -10.70 0.77 -0.45
CA ALA A 49 -9.44 1.03 0.22
C ALA A 49 -9.56 0.79 1.74
N VAL A 50 -8.63 0.00 2.27
CA VAL A 50 -8.56 -0.35 3.70
C VAL A 50 -7.23 0.04 4.34
N ALA A 51 -6.34 0.65 3.59
CA ALA A 51 -5.05 1.12 4.05
C ALA A 51 -4.54 2.29 3.19
N TRP A 52 -3.65 3.09 3.76
CA TRP A 52 -3.05 4.23 3.07
C TRP A 52 -1.75 4.68 3.76
N TYR A 53 -0.65 4.74 3.00
CA TYR A 53 0.57 5.42 3.41
C TYR A 53 0.57 6.90 2.98
N ASN A 54 0.84 7.81 3.91
CA ASN A 54 0.70 9.25 3.68
C ASN A 54 1.91 9.97 3.08
N ASN A 55 2.98 9.25 2.71
CA ASN A 55 4.25 9.86 2.29
C ASN A 55 4.90 10.77 3.37
N GLN A 56 4.59 10.51 4.64
CA GLN A 56 5.12 11.25 5.80
C GLN A 56 5.44 10.32 6.98
N GLY A 57 5.64 9.01 6.73
CA GLY A 57 6.03 8.04 7.74
C GLY A 57 4.89 7.39 8.52
N THR A 58 3.62 7.65 8.17
CA THR A 58 2.46 7.01 8.82
C THR A 58 1.71 6.11 7.85
N VAL A 59 1.46 4.88 8.27
CA VAL A 59 0.54 3.93 7.61
C VAL A 59 -0.78 3.93 8.37
N PHE A 60 -1.85 4.28 7.67
CA PHE A 60 -3.20 4.18 8.16
C PHE A 60 -3.79 2.83 7.76
N LEU A 61 -4.47 2.17 8.71
CA LEU A 61 -5.20 0.93 8.49
C LEU A 61 -6.66 1.11 8.91
N ASP A 62 -7.57 0.46 8.19
CA ASP A 62 -8.98 0.43 8.57
C ASP A 62 -9.15 -0.26 9.92
N GLN A 63 -9.96 0.33 10.81
CA GLN A 63 -10.27 -0.21 12.13
C GLN A 63 -10.81 -1.65 12.09
N ARG A 64 -11.46 -2.06 11.00
CA ARG A 64 -11.89 -3.44 10.80
C ARG A 64 -10.73 -4.45 10.77
N LEU A 65 -9.51 -3.98 10.52
CA LEU A 65 -8.29 -4.79 10.53
C LEU A 65 -7.59 -4.78 11.90
N GLU A 66 -8.08 -4.01 12.86
CA GLU A 66 -7.47 -3.91 14.19
C GLU A 66 -7.52 -5.27 14.92
N GLY A 67 -6.37 -5.70 15.43
CA GLY A 67 -6.20 -7.00 16.07
C GLY A 67 -6.17 -8.20 15.11
N ASN A 68 -6.50 -8.03 13.82
CA ASN A 68 -6.39 -9.11 12.85
C ASN A 68 -4.93 -9.35 12.45
N THR A 69 -4.55 -10.63 12.37
CA THR A 69 -3.21 -11.05 11.95
C THR A 69 -3.28 -12.12 10.87
N ASP A 70 -4.39 -12.24 10.14
CA ASP A 70 -4.50 -13.18 9.03
C ASP A 70 -3.58 -12.80 7.84
N ALA A 71 -3.50 -13.69 6.86
CA ALA A 71 -2.67 -13.47 5.67
C ALA A 71 -3.09 -12.24 4.85
N TYR A 72 -4.39 -11.91 4.83
CA TYR A 72 -4.91 -10.77 4.09
C TYR A 72 -4.44 -9.46 4.75
N THR A 73 -4.71 -9.27 6.04
CA THR A 73 -4.28 -8.09 6.80
C THR A 73 -2.77 -7.89 6.74
N ARG A 74 -1.99 -8.97 6.90
CA ARG A 74 -0.53 -8.91 6.77
C ARG A 74 -0.10 -8.47 5.36
N SER A 75 -0.78 -8.94 4.32
CA SER A 75 -0.45 -8.57 2.94
C SER A 75 -0.75 -7.10 2.63
N VAL A 76 -1.87 -6.57 3.16
CA VAL A 76 -2.20 -5.15 3.06
C VAL A 76 -1.11 -4.30 3.72
N VAL A 77 -0.65 -4.70 4.90
CA VAL A 77 0.45 -3.98 5.58
C VAL A 77 1.75 -4.06 4.78
N VAL A 78 2.07 -5.22 4.19
CA VAL A 78 3.25 -5.34 3.31
C VAL A 78 3.17 -4.37 2.14
N HIS A 79 1.99 -4.20 1.51
CA HIS A 79 1.78 -3.21 0.44
C HIS A 79 2.14 -1.79 0.89
N GLU A 80 1.59 -1.34 2.02
CA GLU A 80 1.89 -0.01 2.55
C GLU A 80 3.34 0.16 3.02
N LEU A 81 3.98 -0.91 3.51
CA LEU A 81 5.40 -0.89 3.83
C LEU A 81 6.27 -0.73 2.57
N VAL A 82 5.84 -1.23 1.41
CA VAL A 82 6.56 -0.94 0.15
C VAL A 82 6.49 0.54 -0.15
N HIS A 83 5.33 1.17 0.02
CA HIS A 83 5.17 2.61 -0.16
C HIS A 83 6.05 3.43 0.78
N TYR A 84 6.15 3.02 2.04
CA TYR A 84 7.11 3.61 2.98
C TYR A 84 8.56 3.49 2.49
N LEU A 85 8.98 2.31 2.02
CA LEU A 85 10.33 2.10 1.50
C LEU A 85 10.60 2.86 0.18
N GLN A 86 9.59 2.97 -0.68
CA GLN A 86 9.65 3.76 -1.92
C GLN A 86 9.88 5.24 -1.63
N ASP A 87 9.16 5.79 -0.65
CA ASP A 87 9.25 7.20 -0.24
C ASP A 87 10.64 7.55 0.29
N ILE A 88 11.13 6.80 1.29
CA ILE A 88 12.48 7.03 1.86
C ILE A 88 13.61 6.81 0.84
N SER A 89 13.40 5.97 -0.18
CA SER A 89 14.40 5.72 -1.21
C SER A 89 14.53 6.88 -2.21
N GLY A 90 13.52 7.77 -2.27
CA GLY A 90 13.43 8.83 -3.27
C GLY A 90 13.21 8.34 -4.70
N LYS A 91 12.87 7.05 -4.91
CA LYS A 91 12.71 6.45 -6.25
C LYS A 91 11.59 7.09 -7.08
N TYR A 92 10.54 7.58 -6.41
CA TYR A 92 9.38 8.22 -7.05
C TYR A 92 9.21 9.67 -6.56
N PRO A 93 10.06 10.61 -7.01
CA PRO A 93 10.10 11.98 -6.48
C PRO A 93 8.95 12.87 -6.97
N LYS A 94 8.24 12.46 -8.02
CA LYS A 94 7.08 13.16 -8.57
C LYS A 94 5.92 12.19 -8.72
N MET A 95 4.74 12.62 -8.29
CA MET A 95 3.50 11.84 -8.40
C MET A 95 2.76 12.23 -9.67
N ASP A 96 3.43 12.16 -10.83
CA ASP A 96 2.70 12.12 -12.09
C ASP A 96 2.01 10.75 -12.22
N CYS A 97 0.98 10.68 -13.07
CA CYS A 97 0.13 9.49 -13.15
C CYS A 97 0.93 8.23 -13.52
N ASP A 98 1.91 8.33 -14.42
CA ASP A 98 2.70 7.17 -14.87
C ASP A 98 3.62 6.66 -13.76
N LEU A 99 4.27 7.56 -13.02
CA LEU A 99 5.09 7.19 -11.88
C LEU A 99 4.24 6.64 -10.74
N HIS A 100 3.06 7.19 -10.48
CA HIS A 100 2.13 6.65 -9.51
C HIS A 100 1.70 5.23 -9.89
N ALA A 101 1.31 4.98 -11.14
CA ALA A 101 0.97 3.63 -11.61
C ALA A 101 2.14 2.64 -11.48
N LYS A 102 3.38 3.07 -11.76
CA LYS A 102 4.58 2.23 -11.54
C LYS A 102 4.83 1.94 -10.07
N ARG A 103 4.67 2.95 -9.21
CA ARG A 103 4.82 2.86 -7.75
C ARG A 103 3.85 1.82 -7.18
N GLU A 104 2.59 1.87 -7.58
CA GLU A 104 1.58 0.91 -7.13
C GLU A 104 1.77 -0.50 -7.70
N ARG A 105 2.10 -0.63 -8.99
CA ARG A 105 2.39 -1.94 -9.61
C ARG A 105 3.51 -2.68 -8.90
N GLU A 106 4.54 -1.96 -8.48
CA GLU A 106 5.62 -2.55 -7.67
C GLU A 106 5.11 -3.03 -6.30
N ALA A 107 4.33 -2.22 -5.59
CA ALA A 107 3.76 -2.59 -4.29
C ALA A 107 2.88 -3.85 -4.39
N TYR A 108 1.98 -3.91 -5.37
CA TYR A 108 1.16 -5.10 -5.62
C TYR A 108 1.98 -6.34 -6.02
N SER A 109 3.06 -6.15 -6.79
CA SER A 109 3.97 -7.25 -7.14
C SER A 109 4.60 -7.85 -5.89
N ILE A 110 5.06 -7.02 -4.95
CA ILE A 110 5.66 -7.49 -3.69
C ILE A 110 4.61 -8.09 -2.76
N GLN A 111 3.42 -7.50 -2.65
CA GLN A 111 2.30 -8.07 -1.90
C GLN A 111 1.95 -9.48 -2.41
N LYS A 112 1.89 -9.66 -3.73
CA LYS A 112 1.64 -10.97 -4.37
C LYS A 112 2.76 -11.96 -4.05
N GLN A 113 4.02 -11.53 -4.07
CA GLN A 113 5.14 -12.39 -3.69
C GLN A 113 5.06 -12.81 -2.22
N TYR A 114 4.74 -11.90 -1.31
CA TYR A 114 4.54 -12.21 0.10
C TYR A 114 3.43 -13.24 0.32
N LEU A 115 2.27 -13.04 -0.30
CA LEU A 115 1.15 -13.99 -0.22
C LEU A 115 1.54 -15.39 -0.70
N ASN A 116 2.15 -15.48 -1.87
CA ASN A 116 2.49 -16.76 -2.51
C ASN A 116 3.66 -17.50 -1.85
N LYS A 117 4.71 -16.77 -1.44
CA LYS A 117 5.97 -17.39 -0.98
C LYS A 117 6.05 -17.53 0.55
N ILE A 118 5.44 -16.59 1.29
CA ILE A 118 5.65 -16.46 2.74
C ILE A 118 4.38 -16.79 3.51
N ALA A 119 3.24 -16.21 3.12
CA ALA A 119 1.96 -16.47 3.79
C ALA A 119 1.33 -17.82 3.41
N GLY A 120 1.89 -18.52 2.42
CA GLY A 120 1.39 -19.82 1.95
C GLY A 120 0.00 -19.76 1.31
N LYS A 121 -0.39 -18.59 0.78
CA LYS A 121 -1.68 -18.37 0.11
C LYS A 121 -1.44 -18.12 -1.37
N PHE A 122 -1.86 -19.06 -2.22
CA PHE A 122 -1.85 -18.81 -3.65
C PHE A 122 -2.89 -17.73 -3.98
N VAL A 123 -2.42 -16.59 -4.47
CA VAL A 123 -3.28 -15.48 -4.89
C VAL A 123 -2.80 -14.93 -6.22
N ALA A 124 -3.72 -14.82 -7.17
CA ALA A 124 -3.55 -14.07 -8.39
C ALA A 124 -4.16 -12.67 -8.21
N LEU A 125 -3.35 -11.71 -7.74
CA LEU A 125 -3.74 -10.30 -7.73
C LEU A 125 -3.69 -9.77 -9.18
N TYR A 126 -4.84 -9.34 -9.68
CA TYR A 126 -4.98 -8.62 -10.94
C TYR A 126 -5.42 -7.20 -10.63
N VAL A 127 -4.55 -6.23 -10.89
CA VAL A 127 -4.87 -4.81 -10.69
C VAL A 127 -4.88 -4.14 -12.05
N ASN A 128 -6.03 -3.58 -12.42
CA ASN A 128 -6.18 -2.85 -13.67
C ASN A 128 -5.77 -1.39 -13.43
N TYR A 129 -4.67 -0.96 -14.05
CA TYR A 129 -4.26 0.43 -14.09
C TYR A 129 -4.62 1.00 -15.46
N PRO A 130 -5.71 1.77 -15.59
CA PRO A 130 -6.04 2.42 -16.85
C PRO A 130 -4.88 3.35 -17.27
N PRO A 131 -4.62 3.50 -18.58
CA PRO A 131 -3.58 4.40 -19.06
C PRO A 131 -3.91 5.85 -18.69
N CYS A 132 -2.87 6.62 -18.37
CA CYS A 132 -2.96 7.99 -17.86
C CYS A 132 -3.56 9.04 -18.82
N TYR A 133 -4.01 8.64 -20.02
CA TYR A 133 -4.56 9.53 -21.04
C TYR A 133 -6.09 9.70 -21.00
N GLU A 134 -6.81 8.98 -20.13
CA GLU A 134 -8.29 9.01 -20.13
C GLU A 134 -8.95 10.15 -19.34
N TYR A 135 -8.20 11.13 -18.81
CA TYR A 135 -8.78 12.29 -18.11
C TYR A 135 -8.63 13.64 -18.84
N SER A 136 -8.35 13.63 -20.16
CA SER A 136 -8.09 14.85 -20.94
C SER A 136 -9.17 15.22 -21.98
N THR A 137 -10.33 14.56 -22.05
CA THR A 137 -11.36 14.91 -23.05
C THR A 137 -12.78 14.63 -22.56
N THR A 138 -13.32 15.46 -21.66
CA THR A 138 -14.76 15.80 -21.58
C THR A 138 -14.97 16.91 -20.54
N LEU A 139 -14.53 18.14 -20.84
CA LEU A 139 -15.07 19.38 -20.24
C LEU A 139 -14.82 20.53 -21.22
N LEU A 140 -15.40 20.43 -22.41
CA LEU A 140 -15.78 21.57 -23.24
C LEU A 140 -17.07 21.16 -23.95
N GLU A 141 -18.20 21.36 -23.26
CA GLU A 141 -19.52 21.70 -23.80
C GLU A 141 -20.42 22.14 -22.64
#